data_AF-A0A4Q1KI27-F1
#
_entry.id   AF-A0A4Q1KI27-F1
#
_cell.length_a   1.000
_cell.length_b   1.000
_cell.length_c   1.000
_cell.angle_alpha   90.00
_cell.angle_beta   90.00
_cell.angle_gamma   90.00
#
_symmetry.space_group_name_H-M   'P 1'
#
loop_
_entity.id
_entity.type
_entity.pdbx_description
1 polymer ?
#
loop_
_entity_poly.entity_id
_entity_poly.type
_entity_poly.pdbx_seq_one_letter_code
_entity_poly.pdbx_strand_id
1 'polypeptide(L)'
;MPKPNIMTLDEFSAILDRGGYVYDRTETTIDVKSFHNVNLSSLTTLPEGVTFSNGGHVYLSSLTTLPEGVTFSNGGHVYLSSLTTLPEGVTFSNGGHVDLRGLTEEYHVYRGERIRLKHVDGSTMLIRSERVLGDATIYAASYFGGGEIADLKACYVAAQGEYFAHGDTVEQAMRDVRFKMMEHDFDEEELVKEIKERGTVHINDFRLITGACESGTRQGMAEAGLPSDADALPLETVLNAVFGSYGERFKSLFERAAA
;
A
#
# COMPACT_ATOMS: atom_id res chain seq x y z
N MET A 1 37.42 -15.41 -3.76
CA MET A 1 36.09 -15.44 -3.10
C MET A 1 35.41 -16.73 -3.51
N PRO A 2 34.84 -17.54 -2.60
CA PRO A 2 34.00 -18.65 -3.03
C PRO A 2 32.85 -18.08 -3.86
N LYS A 3 32.57 -18.68 -5.02
CA LYS A 3 31.38 -18.31 -5.81
C LYS A 3 30.16 -18.46 -4.88
N PRO A 4 29.21 -17.50 -4.87
CA PRO A 4 27.97 -17.69 -4.14
C PRO A 4 27.38 -19.04 -4.54
N ASN A 5 26.86 -19.79 -3.58
CA ASN A 5 26.27 -21.10 -3.84
C ASN A 5 24.96 -20.86 -4.60
N ILE A 6 25.04 -20.82 -5.93
CA ILE A 6 23.89 -20.61 -6.81
C ILE A 6 23.07 -21.90 -6.78
N MET A 7 21.80 -21.77 -6.40
CA MET A 7 20.84 -22.89 -6.45
C MET A 7 20.80 -23.46 -7.87
N THR A 8 20.80 -24.78 -7.98
CA THR A 8 20.63 -25.50 -9.24
C THR A 8 19.15 -25.72 -9.55
N LEU A 9 18.84 -25.99 -10.82
CA LEU A 9 17.49 -26.39 -11.22
C LEU A 9 17.04 -27.69 -10.55
N ASP A 10 17.96 -28.61 -10.23
CA ASP A 10 17.66 -29.84 -9.48
C ASP A 10 17.22 -29.56 -8.05
N GLU A 11 17.95 -28.70 -7.34
CA GLU A 11 17.58 -28.29 -6.00
C GLU A 11 16.24 -27.55 -5.99
N PHE A 12 16.00 -26.69 -6.99
CA PHE A 12 14.74 -25.98 -7.12
C PHE A 12 13.57 -26.91 -7.43
N SER A 13 13.72 -27.85 -8.38
CA SER A 13 12.73 -28.91 -8.65
C SER A 13 12.38 -29.68 -7.38
N ALA A 14 13.38 -30.09 -6.58
CA ALA A 14 13.12 -30.80 -5.34
C ALA A 14 12.32 -29.96 -4.32
N ILE A 15 12.49 -28.64 -4.30
CA ILE A 15 11.66 -27.73 -3.50
C ILE A 15 10.23 -27.69 -4.06
N LEU A 16 10.08 -27.58 -5.38
CA LEU A 16 8.78 -27.54 -6.03
C LEU A 16 7.98 -28.83 -5.79
N ASP A 17 8.64 -29.99 -5.92
CA ASP A 17 8.05 -31.31 -5.67
C ASP A 17 7.57 -31.44 -4.21
N ARG A 18 8.39 -31.03 -3.24
CA ARG A 18 8.00 -31.01 -1.82
C ARG A 18 6.83 -30.08 -1.54
N GLY A 19 6.73 -28.98 -2.29
CA GLY A 19 5.64 -28.02 -2.21
C GLY A 19 4.37 -28.44 -2.97
N GLY A 20 4.41 -29.53 -3.75
CA GLY A 20 3.31 -29.94 -4.60
C GLY A 20 3.01 -28.98 -5.75
N TYR A 21 4.00 -28.20 -6.19
CA TYR A 21 3.85 -27.27 -7.29
C TYR A 21 3.96 -28.00 -8.63
N VAL A 22 3.15 -27.58 -9.60
CA VAL A 22 3.20 -28.10 -10.98
C VAL A 22 4.15 -27.21 -11.77
N TYR A 23 5.07 -27.80 -12.52
CA TYR A 23 6.02 -27.06 -13.34
C TYR A 23 6.42 -27.86 -14.59
N ASP A 24 6.75 -27.13 -15.65
CA ASP A 24 7.45 -27.67 -16.81
C ASP A 24 8.95 -27.46 -16.62
N ARG A 25 9.77 -28.45 -17.00
CA ARG A 25 11.23 -28.37 -16.86
C ARG A 25 11.94 -28.78 -18.14
N THR A 26 13.00 -28.05 -18.49
CA THR A 26 14.01 -28.44 -19.47
C THR A 26 15.37 -28.62 -18.80
N GLU A 27 16.42 -28.87 -19.59
CA GLU A 27 17.79 -28.90 -19.08
C GLU A 27 18.24 -27.57 -18.48
N THR A 28 17.66 -26.44 -18.93
CA THR A 28 18.12 -25.09 -18.60
C THR A 28 17.04 -24.18 -18.02
N THR A 29 15.78 -24.62 -17.93
CA THR A 29 14.68 -23.79 -17.46
C THR A 29 13.67 -24.55 -16.62
N ILE A 30 12.97 -23.82 -15.74
CA ILE A 30 11.79 -24.27 -15.01
C ILE A 30 10.69 -23.21 -15.15
N ASP A 31 9.50 -23.63 -15.55
CA ASP A 31 8.29 -22.78 -15.60
C ASP A 31 7.25 -23.30 -14.62
N VAL A 32 7.01 -22.56 -13.54
CA VAL A 32 6.07 -22.94 -12.47
C VAL A 32 4.64 -22.59 -12.88
N LYS A 33 3.79 -23.61 -13.07
CA LYS A 33 2.43 -23.51 -13.67
C LYS A 33 1.29 -23.83 -12.73
N SER A 34 1.48 -23.72 -11.42
CA SER A 34 0.40 -23.96 -10.45
C SER A 34 -0.83 -23.10 -10.72
N PHE A 35 -2.04 -23.65 -10.56
CA PHE A 35 -3.28 -22.87 -10.72
C PHE A 35 -3.53 -21.89 -9.57
N HIS A 36 -2.79 -22.03 -8.47
CA HIS A 36 -2.94 -21.26 -7.24
C HIS A 36 -1.67 -20.45 -6.94
N ASN A 37 -1.61 -19.90 -5.73
CA ASN A 37 -0.46 -19.17 -5.21
C ASN A 37 0.78 -20.07 -5.12
N VAL A 38 1.95 -19.51 -5.42
CA VAL A 38 3.26 -20.11 -5.17
C VAL A 38 3.86 -19.44 -3.94
N ASN A 39 3.95 -20.16 -2.83
CA ASN A 39 4.56 -19.68 -1.60
C ASN A 39 5.94 -20.31 -1.39
N LEU A 40 6.97 -19.51 -1.63
CA LEU A 40 8.38 -19.83 -1.46
C LEU A 40 9.05 -18.75 -0.62
N SER A 41 8.33 -18.20 0.36
CA SER A 41 8.73 -17.04 1.14
C SER A 41 10.05 -17.21 1.91
N SER A 42 10.42 -18.45 2.26
CA SER A 42 11.68 -18.77 2.96
C SER A 42 12.89 -18.95 2.02
N LEU A 43 12.69 -18.85 0.71
CA LEU A 43 13.75 -19.09 -0.27
C LEU A 43 14.71 -17.90 -0.32
N THR A 44 16.02 -18.18 -0.23
CA THR A 44 17.08 -17.15 -0.20
C THR A 44 17.88 -17.04 -1.49
N THR A 45 17.68 -17.95 -2.44
CA THR A 45 18.29 -17.91 -3.79
C THR A 45 17.38 -18.63 -4.80
N LEU A 46 17.47 -18.27 -6.07
CA LEU A 46 16.84 -18.97 -7.19
C LEU A 46 17.91 -19.39 -8.21
N PRO A 47 17.68 -20.46 -8.99
CA PRO A 47 18.45 -20.71 -10.20
C PRO A 47 18.11 -19.70 -11.31
N GLU A 48 19.01 -19.52 -12.27
CA GLU A 48 18.69 -18.86 -13.54
C GLU A 48 17.64 -19.65 -14.33
N GLY A 49 16.97 -18.99 -15.29
CA GLY A 49 16.01 -19.65 -16.19
C GLY A 49 14.67 -20.03 -15.54
N VAL A 50 14.26 -19.30 -14.49
CA VAL A 50 12.99 -19.52 -13.80
C VAL A 50 11.91 -18.58 -14.32
N THR A 51 10.77 -19.16 -14.67
CA THR A 51 9.53 -18.47 -14.98
C THR A 51 8.44 -18.87 -13.98
N PHE A 52 7.63 -17.91 -13.56
CA PHE A 52 6.41 -18.14 -12.79
C PHE A 52 5.18 -17.83 -13.65
N SER A 53 4.53 -18.85 -14.19
CA SER A 53 3.30 -18.72 -15.01
C SER A 53 2.06 -19.23 -14.27
N ASN A 54 2.01 -19.05 -12.94
CA ASN A 54 0.95 -19.59 -12.09
C ASN A 54 -0.30 -18.69 -12.05
N GLY A 55 -1.47 -19.24 -11.70
CA GLY A 55 -2.73 -18.49 -11.67
C GLY A 55 -2.88 -17.49 -10.52
N GLY A 56 -2.07 -17.63 -9.46
CA GLY A 56 -2.18 -16.84 -8.23
C GLY A 56 -1.01 -15.90 -7.98
N HIS A 57 -0.80 -15.57 -6.71
CA HIS A 57 0.31 -14.76 -6.21
C HIS A 57 1.63 -15.54 -6.17
N VAL A 58 2.76 -14.84 -6.19
CA VAL A 58 4.10 -15.42 -5.97
C VAL A 58 4.74 -14.75 -4.75
N TYR A 59 5.07 -15.54 -3.73
CA TYR A 59 5.69 -15.06 -2.48
C TYR A 59 7.15 -15.49 -2.41
N LEU A 60 8.08 -14.54 -2.51
CA LEU A 60 9.54 -14.74 -2.50
C LEU A 60 10.24 -13.73 -1.55
N SER A 61 9.59 -13.45 -0.42
CA SER A 61 9.94 -12.34 0.47
C SER A 61 11.36 -12.37 1.06
N SER A 62 12.06 -13.51 1.08
CA SER A 62 13.43 -13.62 1.62
C SER A 62 14.54 -13.45 0.58
N LEU A 63 14.23 -13.32 -0.71
CA LEU A 63 15.24 -13.09 -1.75
C LEU A 63 15.80 -11.67 -1.65
N THR A 64 17.11 -11.55 -1.49
CA THR A 64 17.83 -10.26 -1.51
C THR A 64 18.36 -9.90 -2.88
N THR A 65 18.53 -10.90 -3.75
CA THR A 65 18.92 -10.80 -5.16
C THR A 65 18.07 -11.75 -6.00
N LEU A 66 17.92 -11.44 -7.29
CA LEU A 66 17.32 -12.32 -8.28
C LEU A 66 18.36 -12.65 -9.38
N PRO A 67 18.34 -13.87 -9.93
CA PRO A 67 19.07 -14.20 -11.15
C PRO A 67 18.65 -13.32 -12.33
N GLU A 68 19.54 -13.20 -13.32
CA GLU A 68 19.20 -12.56 -14.59
C GLU A 68 18.07 -13.31 -15.32
N GLY A 69 17.18 -12.57 -15.98
CA GLY A 69 16.14 -13.13 -16.83
C GLY A 69 14.97 -13.84 -16.13
N VAL A 70 14.83 -13.73 -14.80
CA VAL A 70 13.63 -14.25 -14.11
C VAL A 70 12.37 -13.55 -14.63
N THR A 71 11.35 -14.34 -14.93
CA THR A 71 10.08 -13.85 -15.49
C THR A 71 8.91 -14.17 -14.58
N PHE A 72 8.08 -13.17 -14.29
CA PHE A 72 6.82 -13.33 -13.56
C PHE A 72 5.65 -13.08 -14.51
N SER A 73 4.92 -14.11 -14.87
CA SER A 73 3.74 -14.08 -15.75
C SER A 73 2.52 -14.68 -15.04
N ASN A 74 2.35 -14.35 -13.75
CA ASN A 74 1.34 -14.94 -12.90
C ASN A 74 0.07 -14.06 -12.77
N GLY A 75 -1.07 -14.65 -12.39
CA GLY A 75 -2.34 -13.92 -12.32
C GLY A 75 -2.44 -12.87 -11.21
N GLY A 76 -1.63 -12.96 -10.16
CA GLY A 76 -1.70 -12.10 -8.97
C GLY A 76 -0.48 -11.21 -8.74
N HIS A 77 -0.39 -10.65 -7.53
CA HIS A 77 0.79 -9.94 -7.00
C HIS A 77 2.07 -10.80 -6.91
N VAL A 78 3.22 -10.12 -6.97
CA VAL A 78 4.54 -10.69 -6.72
C VAL A 78 5.15 -10.01 -5.49
N TYR A 79 5.62 -10.79 -4.52
CA TYR A 79 6.17 -10.26 -3.26
C TYR A 79 7.67 -10.52 -3.14
N LEU A 80 8.46 -9.47 -3.25
CA LEU A 80 9.93 -9.45 -3.25
C LEU A 80 10.45 -8.40 -2.24
N SER A 81 9.85 -8.38 -1.04
CA SER A 81 10.05 -7.32 -0.04
C SER A 81 11.48 -7.16 0.48
N SER A 82 12.38 -8.14 0.28
CA SER A 82 13.79 -8.05 0.68
C SER A 82 14.74 -7.77 -0.49
N LEU A 83 14.24 -7.66 -1.72
CA LEU A 83 15.07 -7.47 -2.90
C LEU A 83 15.76 -6.10 -2.84
N THR A 84 17.07 -6.08 -3.01
CA THR A 84 17.90 -4.86 -2.86
C THR A 84 18.27 -4.21 -4.18
N THR A 85 18.16 -4.95 -5.29
CA THR A 85 18.42 -4.47 -6.66
C THR A 85 17.51 -5.19 -7.66
N LEU A 86 17.06 -4.50 -8.70
CA LEU A 86 16.44 -5.15 -9.87
C LEU A 86 17.54 -5.77 -10.75
N PRO A 87 17.52 -7.08 -11.05
CA PRO A 87 18.52 -7.67 -11.92
C PRO A 87 18.22 -7.33 -13.39
N GLU A 88 19.23 -7.47 -14.24
CA GLU A 88 19.06 -7.27 -15.67
C GLU A 88 18.06 -8.29 -16.26
N GLY A 89 17.19 -7.81 -17.15
CA GLY A 89 16.21 -8.64 -17.84
C GLY A 89 15.04 -9.15 -16.99
N VAL A 90 14.90 -8.76 -15.71
CA VAL A 90 13.69 -9.12 -14.93
C VAL A 90 12.45 -8.59 -15.62
N THR A 91 11.48 -9.48 -15.80
CA THR A 91 10.21 -9.15 -16.42
C THR A 91 9.07 -9.41 -15.45
N PHE A 92 8.23 -8.40 -15.26
CA PHE A 92 6.98 -8.51 -14.52
C PHE A 92 5.87 -8.33 -15.54
N SER A 93 5.05 -9.36 -15.74
CA SER A 93 3.86 -9.40 -16.58
C SER A 93 2.68 -9.97 -15.79
N ASN A 94 2.72 -9.80 -14.48
CA ASN A 94 1.74 -10.35 -13.56
C ASN A 94 0.50 -9.46 -13.47
N GLY A 95 -0.65 -10.03 -13.08
CA GLY A 95 -1.94 -9.34 -13.05
C GLY A 95 -2.11 -8.32 -11.91
N GLY A 96 -1.10 -8.12 -11.04
CA GLY A 96 -1.20 -7.23 -9.89
C GLY A 96 0.08 -6.45 -9.62
N HIS A 97 0.11 -5.78 -8.46
CA HIS A 97 1.29 -5.07 -7.94
C HIS A 97 2.50 -5.98 -7.67
N VAL A 98 3.69 -5.39 -7.73
CA VAL A 98 4.95 -6.00 -7.31
C VAL A 98 5.44 -5.27 -6.05
N ASP A 99 5.60 -5.99 -4.96
CA ASP A 99 6.15 -5.46 -3.71
C ASP A 99 7.68 -5.54 -3.74
N LEU A 100 8.32 -4.37 -3.84
CA LEU A 100 9.77 -4.19 -3.91
C LEU A 100 10.29 -3.34 -2.75
N ARG A 101 9.67 -3.40 -1.56
CA ARG A 101 10.01 -2.52 -0.42
C ARG A 101 11.47 -2.58 0.07
N GLY A 102 12.24 -3.57 -0.37
CA GLY A 102 13.68 -3.64 -0.11
C GLY A 102 14.53 -2.69 -0.97
N LEU A 103 13.95 -2.14 -2.04
CA LEU A 103 14.59 -1.17 -2.94
C LEU A 103 14.57 0.24 -2.33
N THR A 104 15.53 0.51 -1.45
CA THR A 104 15.56 1.77 -0.68
C THR A 104 16.06 2.98 -1.46
N GLU A 105 16.80 2.78 -2.55
CA GLU A 105 17.22 3.87 -3.45
C GLU A 105 16.02 4.44 -4.21
N GLU A 106 16.09 5.72 -4.57
CA GLU A 106 15.01 6.39 -5.29
C GLU A 106 14.97 6.02 -6.78
N TYR A 107 16.14 5.83 -7.40
CA TYR A 107 16.27 5.57 -8.82
C TYR A 107 16.79 4.16 -9.10
N HIS A 108 16.12 3.48 -10.03
CA HIS A 108 16.46 2.13 -10.47
C HIS A 108 16.47 2.04 -11.99
N VAL A 109 17.02 0.95 -12.53
CA VAL A 109 16.90 0.61 -13.94
C VAL A 109 15.95 -0.57 -14.08
N TYR A 110 14.94 -0.43 -14.92
CA TYR A 110 13.99 -1.49 -15.26
C TYR A 110 13.78 -1.50 -16.77
N ARG A 111 14.01 -2.66 -17.40
CA ARG A 111 13.93 -2.83 -18.87
C ARG A 111 14.74 -1.78 -19.66
N GLY A 112 15.89 -1.39 -19.12
CA GLY A 112 16.79 -0.40 -19.73
C GLY A 112 16.38 1.06 -19.49
N GLU A 113 15.25 1.31 -18.84
CA GLU A 113 14.77 2.65 -18.51
C GLU A 113 15.08 3.01 -17.06
N ARG A 114 15.49 4.27 -16.84
CA ARG A 114 15.63 4.80 -15.48
C ARG A 114 14.24 5.10 -14.94
N ILE A 115 13.86 4.41 -13.87
CA ILE A 115 12.60 4.57 -13.15
C ILE A 115 12.84 5.19 -11.77
N ARG A 116 11.79 5.80 -11.22
CA ARG A 116 11.80 6.39 -9.88
C ARG A 116 10.76 5.66 -9.02
N LEU A 117 11.20 5.07 -7.92
CA LEU A 117 10.33 4.30 -7.03
C LEU A 117 10.19 4.98 -5.67
N LYS A 118 9.02 4.82 -5.05
CA LYS A 118 8.76 5.22 -3.67
C LYS A 118 7.84 4.22 -3.00
N HIS A 119 8.04 3.96 -1.72
CA HIS A 119 7.17 3.06 -0.95
C HIS A 119 6.19 3.87 -0.11
N VAL A 120 4.89 3.62 -0.30
CA VAL A 120 3.79 4.35 0.36
C VAL A 120 2.74 3.33 0.79
N ASP A 121 2.38 3.32 2.07
CA ASP A 121 1.34 2.43 2.62
C ASP A 121 1.52 0.95 2.25
N GLY A 122 2.77 0.48 2.26
CA GLY A 122 3.10 -0.90 1.88
C GLY A 122 3.11 -1.18 0.37
N SER A 123 2.78 -0.20 -0.47
CA SER A 123 2.79 -0.30 -1.93
C SER A 123 4.07 0.27 -2.53
N THR A 124 4.55 -0.34 -3.61
CA THR A 124 5.63 0.22 -4.44
C THR A 124 5.02 1.10 -5.51
N MET A 125 5.39 2.38 -5.52
CA MET A 125 4.85 3.41 -6.40
C MET A 125 5.89 3.81 -7.43
N LEU A 126 5.51 3.79 -8.71
CA LEU A 126 6.26 4.40 -9.80
C LEU A 126 5.95 5.89 -9.84
N ILE A 127 6.96 6.73 -9.61
CA ILE A 127 6.80 8.18 -9.63
C ILE A 127 7.03 8.73 -11.04
N ARG A 128 6.03 9.43 -11.57
CA ARG A 128 6.06 10.04 -12.92
C ARG A 128 6.42 11.51 -12.89
N SER A 129 5.91 12.23 -11.89
CA SER A 129 6.23 13.64 -11.66
C SER A 129 5.97 14.01 -10.21
N GLU A 130 6.53 15.15 -9.80
CA GLU A 130 6.29 15.73 -8.49
C GLU A 130 6.01 17.24 -8.62
N ARG A 131 5.25 17.78 -7.67
CA ARG A 131 5.06 19.22 -7.50
C ARG A 131 4.77 19.56 -6.05
N VAL A 132 5.15 20.75 -5.63
CA VAL A 132 4.82 21.29 -4.31
C VAL A 132 3.46 22.00 -4.38
N LEU A 133 2.60 21.76 -3.37
CA LEU A 133 1.31 22.40 -3.20
C LEU A 133 1.16 22.82 -1.73
N GLY A 134 1.48 24.07 -1.43
CA GLY A 134 1.53 24.55 -0.04
C GLY A 134 2.67 23.90 0.73
N ASP A 135 2.33 23.22 1.82
CA ASP A 135 3.24 22.45 2.67
C ASP A 135 3.31 20.95 2.29
N ALA A 136 2.54 20.52 1.29
CA ALA A 136 2.54 19.16 0.80
C ALA A 136 3.32 19.01 -0.52
N THR A 137 3.85 17.82 -0.75
CA THR A 137 4.37 17.37 -2.06
C THR A 137 3.39 16.40 -2.68
N ILE A 138 3.00 16.66 -3.92
CA ILE A 138 2.11 15.80 -4.71
C ILE A 138 2.94 15.07 -5.77
N TYR A 139 2.80 13.76 -5.82
CA TYR A 139 3.37 12.92 -6.85
C TYR A 139 2.26 12.40 -7.76
N ALA A 140 2.44 12.54 -9.08
CA ALA A 140 1.70 11.71 -10.03
C ALA A 140 2.41 10.35 -10.09
N ALA A 141 1.68 9.28 -9.81
CA ALA A 141 2.26 7.96 -9.63
C ALA A 141 1.42 6.87 -10.30
N SER A 142 1.98 5.67 -10.36
CA SER A 142 1.24 4.44 -10.64
C SER A 142 1.63 3.39 -9.62
N TYR A 143 0.73 2.48 -9.28
CA TYR A 143 1.14 1.29 -8.55
C TYR A 143 2.08 0.47 -9.43
N PHE A 144 3.29 0.20 -8.94
CA PHE A 144 4.25 -0.60 -9.68
C PHE A 144 3.73 -2.03 -9.76
N GLY A 145 3.65 -2.55 -10.97
CA GLY A 145 3.02 -3.82 -11.31
C GLY A 145 3.67 -4.42 -12.54
N GLY A 146 3.17 -5.58 -12.97
CA GLY A 146 3.57 -6.16 -14.24
C GLY A 146 3.02 -5.40 -15.45
N GLY A 147 3.56 -5.71 -16.63
CA GLY A 147 3.18 -5.15 -17.91
C GLY A 147 4.06 -3.99 -18.36
N GLU A 148 3.58 -3.26 -19.36
CA GLU A 148 4.23 -2.05 -19.83
C GLU A 148 3.99 -0.91 -18.83
N ILE A 149 5.02 -0.13 -18.53
CA ILE A 149 4.93 1.03 -17.62
C ILE A 149 3.83 2.00 -18.05
N ALA A 150 3.60 2.13 -19.35
CA ALA A 150 2.57 2.99 -19.93
C ALA A 150 1.15 2.59 -19.51
N ASP A 151 0.91 1.31 -19.21
CA ASP A 151 -0.42 0.75 -18.93
C ASP A 151 -0.74 0.70 -17.42
N LEU A 152 0.24 1.01 -16.56
CA LEU A 152 0.04 0.95 -15.11
C LEU A 152 -0.99 1.98 -14.63
N LYS A 153 -1.98 1.52 -13.84
CA LYS A 153 -3.04 2.35 -13.27
C LYS A 153 -2.46 3.60 -12.59
N ALA A 154 -2.86 4.77 -13.06
CA ALA A 154 -2.47 6.05 -12.48
C ALA A 154 -3.15 6.30 -11.13
N CYS A 155 -2.46 7.05 -10.28
CA CYS A 155 -2.91 7.52 -8.98
C CYS A 155 -2.10 8.76 -8.58
N TYR A 156 -2.39 9.30 -7.41
CA TYR A 156 -1.64 10.38 -6.80
C TYR A 156 -1.16 9.95 -5.42
N VAL A 157 0.01 10.44 -5.03
CA VAL A 157 0.50 10.36 -3.66
C VAL A 157 0.65 11.78 -3.13
N ALA A 158 0.10 12.06 -1.96
CA ALA A 158 0.38 13.26 -1.21
C ALA A 158 1.34 12.93 -0.06
N ALA A 159 2.31 13.81 0.16
CA ALA A 159 3.27 13.72 1.24
C ALA A 159 3.30 15.03 2.02
N GLN A 160 3.25 14.95 3.34
CA GLN A 160 3.32 16.10 4.22
C GLN A 160 4.06 15.66 5.49
N GLY A 161 5.23 16.24 5.75
CA GLY A 161 6.16 15.70 6.76
C GLY A 161 6.56 14.24 6.46
N GLU A 162 6.43 13.37 7.46
CA GLU A 162 6.69 11.92 7.33
C GLU A 162 5.48 11.12 6.83
N TYR A 163 4.33 11.76 6.66
CA TYR A 163 3.09 11.10 6.29
C TYR A 163 2.92 11.05 4.78
N PHE A 164 2.40 9.93 4.31
CA PHE A 164 2.06 9.71 2.92
C PHE A 164 0.64 9.15 2.83
N ALA A 165 -0.08 9.48 1.78
CA ALA A 165 -1.30 8.79 1.40
C ALA A 165 -1.44 8.76 -0.11
N HIS A 166 -2.04 7.70 -0.63
CA HIS A 166 -2.36 7.58 -2.05
C HIS A 166 -3.86 7.83 -2.30
N GLY A 167 -4.22 8.28 -3.50
CA GLY A 167 -5.61 8.46 -3.91
C GLY A 167 -5.77 8.40 -5.43
N ASP A 168 -7.00 8.14 -5.89
CA ASP A 168 -7.31 8.22 -7.32
C ASP A 168 -7.29 9.69 -7.81
N THR A 169 -7.45 10.66 -6.88
CA THR A 169 -7.28 12.10 -7.14
C THR A 169 -6.33 12.77 -6.15
N VAL A 170 -5.85 13.97 -6.50
CA VAL A 170 -5.01 14.80 -5.61
C VAL A 170 -5.79 15.18 -4.35
N GLU A 171 -7.08 15.52 -4.50
CA GLU A 171 -7.95 15.90 -3.40
C GLU A 171 -8.13 14.76 -2.40
N GLN A 172 -8.27 13.53 -2.88
CA GLN A 172 -8.36 12.33 -2.04
C GLN A 172 -7.03 12.09 -1.31
N ALA A 173 -5.90 12.05 -2.03
CA ALA A 173 -4.59 11.83 -1.42
C ALA A 173 -4.29 12.91 -0.35
N MET A 174 -4.61 14.17 -0.63
CA MET A 174 -4.45 15.28 0.32
C MET A 174 -5.37 15.18 1.53
N ARG A 175 -6.61 14.70 1.36
CA ARG A 175 -7.54 14.47 2.47
C ARG A 175 -6.98 13.40 3.41
N ASP A 176 -6.48 12.31 2.84
CA ASP A 176 -6.01 11.16 3.60
C ASP A 176 -4.69 11.45 4.33
N VAL A 177 -3.74 12.16 3.69
CA VAL A 177 -2.48 12.53 4.36
C VAL A 177 -2.71 13.50 5.52
N ARG A 178 -3.62 14.48 5.36
CA ARG A 178 -3.99 15.39 6.44
C ARG A 178 -4.67 14.65 7.59
N PHE A 179 -5.53 13.68 7.29
CA PHE A 179 -6.16 12.88 8.34
C PHE A 179 -5.14 12.06 9.14
N LYS A 180 -4.16 11.43 8.46
CA LYS A 180 -3.07 10.69 9.15
C LYS A 180 -2.23 11.58 10.07
N MET A 181 -1.96 12.83 9.65
CA MET A 181 -1.29 13.81 10.50
C MET A 181 -2.11 14.14 11.73
N MET A 182 -3.40 14.45 11.53
CA MET A 182 -4.29 14.75 12.64
C MET A 182 -4.41 13.56 13.61
N GLU A 183 -4.40 12.32 13.12
CA GLU A 183 -4.42 11.10 13.96
C GLU A 183 -3.16 10.96 14.81
N HIS A 184 -1.99 11.31 14.28
CA HIS A 184 -0.74 11.23 15.03
C HIS A 184 -0.62 12.33 16.08
N ASP A 185 -0.99 13.57 15.73
CA ASP A 185 -0.91 14.72 16.61
C ASP A 185 -2.17 14.85 17.49
N PHE A 186 -3.03 13.82 17.51
CA PHE A 186 -4.29 13.84 18.23
C PHE A 186 -4.08 13.85 19.75
N ASP A 187 -4.43 14.98 20.36
CA ASP A 187 -4.67 15.11 21.80
C ASP A 187 -6.18 15.25 22.04
N GLU A 188 -6.78 14.29 22.75
CA GLU A 188 -8.23 14.26 23.00
C GLU A 188 -8.69 15.45 23.86
N GLU A 189 -7.88 15.89 24.83
CA GLU A 189 -8.25 17.00 25.72
C GLU A 189 -8.14 18.35 25.00
N GLU A 190 -7.06 18.56 24.24
CA GLU A 190 -6.87 19.78 23.45
C GLU A 190 -7.95 19.91 22.38
N LEU A 191 -8.21 18.83 21.61
CA LEU A 191 -9.23 18.88 20.56
C LEU A 191 -10.64 19.10 21.12
N VAL A 192 -11.01 18.48 22.25
CA VAL A 192 -12.30 18.74 22.90
C VAL A 192 -12.41 20.21 23.33
N LYS A 193 -11.34 20.80 23.85
CA LYS A 193 -11.32 22.22 24.22
C LYS A 193 -11.49 23.12 22.99
N GLU A 194 -10.75 22.86 21.91
CA GLU A 194 -10.88 23.61 20.66
C GLU A 194 -12.29 23.52 20.06
N ILE A 195 -12.91 22.35 20.06
CA ILE A 195 -14.28 22.15 19.57
C ILE A 195 -15.27 22.95 20.42
N LYS A 196 -15.11 22.96 21.75
CA LYS A 196 -15.95 23.77 22.65
C LYS A 196 -15.83 25.26 22.36
N GLU A 197 -14.60 25.74 22.14
CA GLU A 197 -14.33 27.15 21.80
C GLU A 197 -14.87 27.51 20.41
N ARG A 198 -14.69 26.62 19.42
CA ARG A 198 -15.15 26.80 18.03
C ARG A 198 -16.66 26.63 17.87
N GLY A 199 -17.31 25.87 18.74
CA GLY A 199 -18.74 25.54 18.68
C GLY A 199 -19.15 24.71 17.46
N THR A 200 -18.19 24.16 16.71
CA THR A 200 -18.40 23.41 15.46
C THR A 200 -17.54 22.16 15.47
N VAL A 201 -18.12 21.03 15.07
CA VAL A 201 -17.47 19.72 14.93
C VAL A 201 -17.27 19.46 13.45
N HIS A 202 -16.01 19.38 13.02
CA HIS A 202 -15.64 18.88 11.72
C HIS A 202 -15.76 17.36 11.69
N ILE A 203 -16.03 16.76 10.52
CA ILE A 203 -16.16 15.31 10.39
C ILE A 203 -14.91 14.57 10.92
N ASN A 204 -13.72 15.13 10.69
CA ASN A 204 -12.48 14.56 11.19
C ASN A 204 -12.35 14.65 12.71
N ASP A 205 -12.90 15.68 13.36
CA ASP A 205 -12.91 15.78 14.82
C ASP A 205 -13.64 14.58 15.45
N PHE A 206 -14.83 14.29 14.91
CA PHE A 206 -15.64 13.16 15.35
C PHE A 206 -14.90 11.84 15.11
N ARG A 207 -14.27 11.69 13.94
CA ARG A 207 -13.50 10.48 13.59
C ARG A 207 -12.30 10.27 14.51
N LEU A 208 -11.53 11.31 14.80
CA LEU A 208 -10.38 11.26 15.71
C LEU A 208 -10.80 10.84 17.13
N ILE A 209 -11.83 11.51 17.65
CA ILE A 209 -12.35 11.23 18.99
C ILE A 209 -12.93 9.83 19.09
N THR A 210 -13.61 9.34 18.06
CA THR A 210 -14.37 8.08 18.17
C THR A 210 -13.63 6.86 17.63
N GLY A 211 -12.67 7.05 16.72
CA GLY A 211 -12.07 5.98 15.92
C GLY A 211 -12.96 5.50 14.77
N ALA A 212 -14.04 6.21 14.44
CA ALA A 212 -14.93 5.82 13.35
C ALA A 212 -14.29 6.05 11.98
N CYS A 213 -14.49 5.12 11.04
CA CYS A 213 -14.09 5.34 9.64
C CYS A 213 -15.01 6.37 8.96
N GLU A 214 -14.55 6.99 7.86
CA GLU A 214 -15.33 8.03 7.16
C GLU A 214 -16.69 7.50 6.70
N SER A 215 -16.72 6.34 6.04
CA SER A 215 -17.97 5.74 5.55
C SER A 215 -18.95 5.44 6.68
N GLY A 216 -18.47 4.90 7.80
CA GLY A 216 -19.31 4.65 8.98
C GLY A 216 -19.83 5.93 9.61
N THR A 217 -19.01 6.98 9.65
CA THR A 217 -19.41 8.31 10.14
C THR A 217 -20.51 8.90 9.26
N ARG A 218 -20.33 8.90 7.94
CA ARG A 218 -21.32 9.44 6.97
C ARG A 218 -22.62 8.64 6.97
N GLN A 219 -22.55 7.32 7.10
CA GLN A 219 -23.74 6.49 7.26
C GLN A 219 -24.48 6.82 8.57
N GLY A 220 -23.76 6.91 9.69
CA GLY A 220 -24.36 7.29 10.97
C GLY A 220 -25.01 8.67 10.93
N MET A 221 -24.40 9.64 10.25
CA MET A 221 -25.01 10.96 10.01
C MET A 221 -26.33 10.83 9.26
N ALA A 222 -26.38 10.05 8.18
CA ALA A 222 -27.59 9.85 7.39
C ALA A 222 -28.71 9.17 8.22
N GLU A 223 -28.37 8.14 8.99
CA GLU A 223 -29.31 7.43 9.87
C GLU A 223 -29.91 8.33 10.95
N ALA A 224 -29.15 9.34 11.40
CA ALA A 224 -29.61 10.36 12.35
C ALA A 224 -30.27 11.58 11.70
N GLY A 225 -30.48 11.57 10.38
CA GLY A 225 -31.11 12.68 9.65
C GLY A 225 -30.22 13.92 9.50
N LEU A 226 -28.91 13.77 9.70
CA LEU A 226 -27.93 14.82 9.44
C LEU A 226 -27.47 14.77 7.97
N PRO A 227 -27.04 15.91 7.39
CA PRO A 227 -26.52 15.96 6.03
C PRO A 227 -25.20 15.16 5.93
N SER A 228 -25.23 13.99 5.29
CA SER A 228 -24.10 13.05 5.24
C SER A 228 -22.93 13.50 4.35
N ASP A 229 -23.14 14.54 3.55
CA ASP A 229 -22.13 15.21 2.73
C ASP A 229 -21.47 16.39 3.45
N ALA A 230 -21.97 16.82 4.61
CA ALA A 230 -21.39 17.92 5.37
C ALA A 230 -20.02 17.56 5.95
N ASP A 231 -19.05 18.45 5.81
CA ASP A 231 -17.71 18.32 6.42
C ASP A 231 -17.64 18.94 7.82
N ALA A 232 -18.66 19.70 8.23
CA ALA A 232 -18.76 20.31 9.56
C ALA A 232 -20.22 20.53 9.99
N LEU A 233 -20.49 20.40 11.29
CA LEU A 233 -21.80 20.63 11.91
C LEU A 233 -21.66 21.38 13.24
N PRO A 234 -22.69 22.13 13.69
CA PRO A 234 -22.67 22.75 15.01
C PRO A 234 -22.51 21.70 16.13
N LEU A 235 -21.72 22.01 17.16
CA LEU A 235 -21.46 21.10 18.29
C LEU A 235 -22.76 20.61 18.95
N GLU A 236 -23.69 21.52 19.23
CA GLU A 236 -25.00 21.18 19.79
C GLU A 236 -25.79 20.23 18.90
N THR A 237 -25.70 20.38 17.58
CA THR A 237 -26.37 19.47 16.63
C THR A 237 -25.81 18.06 16.76
N VAL A 238 -24.47 17.92 16.86
CA VAL A 238 -23.81 16.62 17.00
C VAL A 238 -24.08 15.98 18.37
N LEU A 239 -24.05 16.76 19.46
CA LEU A 239 -24.32 16.28 20.82
C LEU A 239 -25.77 15.81 21.01
N ASN A 240 -26.72 16.41 20.31
CA ASN A 240 -28.13 16.01 20.35
C ASN A 240 -28.44 14.80 19.47
N ALA A 241 -27.73 14.63 18.35
CA ALA A 241 -27.99 13.55 17.41
C ALA A 241 -27.48 12.19 17.89
N VAL A 242 -26.37 12.14 18.66
CA VAL A 242 -25.74 10.93 19.25
C VAL A 242 -25.87 9.71 18.35
N PHE A 243 -25.26 9.77 17.17
CA PHE A 243 -25.51 8.80 16.11
C PHE A 243 -24.48 7.67 16.07
N GLY A 244 -24.99 6.46 15.82
CA GLY A 244 -24.20 5.23 15.77
C GLY A 244 -23.63 4.78 17.14
N SER A 245 -22.94 3.63 17.15
CA SER A 245 -22.29 3.08 18.36
C SER A 245 -21.15 3.95 18.91
N TYR A 246 -20.76 4.99 18.18
CA TYR A 246 -19.63 5.86 18.47
C TYR A 246 -20.04 7.20 19.11
N GLY A 247 -21.32 7.60 18.95
CA GLY A 247 -21.83 8.88 19.44
C GLY A 247 -21.80 9.01 20.97
N GLU A 248 -21.95 7.90 21.70
CA GLU A 248 -21.88 7.90 23.17
C GLU A 248 -20.48 8.27 23.69
N ARG A 249 -19.43 7.72 23.05
CA ARG A 249 -18.05 8.08 23.38
C ARG A 249 -17.82 9.57 23.16
N PHE A 250 -18.20 10.08 21.99
CA PHE A 250 -18.08 11.50 21.68
C PHE A 250 -18.78 12.34 22.76
N LYS A 251 -20.06 12.08 23.03
CA LYS A 251 -20.84 12.82 24.02
C LYS A 251 -20.21 12.81 25.42
N SER A 252 -19.72 11.66 25.87
CA SER A 252 -19.14 11.50 27.22
C SER A 252 -17.96 12.43 27.49
N LEU A 253 -17.17 12.77 26.48
CA LEU A 253 -16.00 13.64 26.61
C LEU A 253 -16.39 15.11 26.77
N PHE A 254 -17.47 15.54 26.12
CA PHE A 254 -17.96 16.91 26.23
C PHE A 254 -18.74 17.15 27.54
N GLU A 255 -19.39 16.11 28.07
CA GLU A 255 -20.08 16.14 29.37
C GLU A 255 -19.12 16.11 30.57
N ARG A 256 -18.03 15.33 30.51
CA ARG A 256 -17.04 15.24 31.60
C ARG A 256 -16.23 16.51 31.81
N ALA A 257 -15.96 17.28 30.75
CA ALA A 257 -15.19 18.53 30.81
C ALA A 257 -16.05 19.76 31.15
N ALA A 258 -17.27 19.58 31.68
CA ALA A 258 -18.16 20.65 32.16
C ALA A 258 -18.30 20.66 33.70
N ALA A 259 -17.52 19.84 34.41
CA ALA A 259 -17.48 19.71 35.87
C ALA A 259 -16.20 20.30 36.47
#